data_AF-A0A375AEG7-F1
#
_entry.id   AF-A0A375AEG7-F1
#
_cell.length_a   1.000
_cell.length_b   1.000
_cell.length_c   1.000
_cell.angle_alpha   90.00
_cell.angle_beta   90.00
_cell.angle_gamma   90.00
#
_symmetry.space_group_name_H-M   'P 1'
#
loop_
_entity.id
_entity.type
_entity.pdbx_description
1 polymer ?
#
loop_
_entity_poly.entity_id
_entity_poly.type
_entity_poly.pdbx_seq_one_letter_code
_entity_poly.pdbx_strand_id
1 'polypeptide(L)'
;MAIVDQFGRPFNKEVLDGPQTTRTAQIQRHWPEHPSRGLDIRRLPRILEAAERGDIAAQADLFEDMIEKDGHIFSEMAKRKNALLGLDWSIEPPVNASEAEKSQAAMVTEWMLGIPDIHDLILNAADAIGHGFSAQEIEKWDNEGDVWLPIKTVLRPHRWFCTNPEIDDTVRLADGTMNGAELWPFGWLVHAHNAKSGYIAQAGLYRVLVWPYLFKNFSLRDLPSSWRFTDCRQNRHVHGKCD
;
A
#
# COMPACT_ATOMS: atom_id res chain seq x y z
N MET A 1 -36.00 -6.41 5.85
CA MET A 1 -35.28 -5.81 4.71
C MET A 1 -33.80 -5.98 4.96
N ALA A 2 -33.03 -6.54 4.04
CA ALA A 2 -31.58 -6.61 4.19
C ALA A 2 -31.01 -5.23 3.84
N ILE A 3 -30.13 -4.69 4.68
CA ILE A 3 -29.33 -3.50 4.32
C ILE A 3 -28.42 -3.93 3.18
N VAL A 4 -28.31 -3.11 2.13
CA VAL A 4 -27.46 -3.38 0.97
C VAL A 4 -26.45 -2.24 0.80
N ASP A 5 -25.31 -2.56 0.20
CA ASP A 5 -24.33 -1.55 -0.21
C ASP A 5 -24.78 -0.78 -1.46
N GLN A 6 -23.97 0.20 -1.88
CA GLN A 6 -24.20 1.00 -3.10
C GLN A 6 -24.22 0.17 -4.40
N PHE A 7 -23.80 -1.09 -4.36
CA PHE A 7 -23.80 -2.04 -5.47
C PHE A 7 -24.87 -3.13 -5.34
N GLY A 8 -25.76 -3.03 -4.35
CA GLY A 8 -26.84 -3.98 -4.09
C GLY A 8 -26.40 -5.28 -3.40
N ARG A 9 -25.17 -5.37 -2.89
CA ARG A 9 -24.69 -6.54 -2.14
C ARG A 9 -25.22 -6.49 -0.70
N PRO A 10 -25.70 -7.60 -0.16
CA PRO A 10 -26.26 -7.62 1.19
C PRO A 10 -25.17 -7.36 2.24
N PHE A 11 -25.54 -6.58 3.26
CA PHE A 11 -24.73 -6.32 4.43
C PHE A 11 -24.46 -7.60 5.20
N ASN A 12 -23.17 -7.94 5.37
CA ASN A 12 -22.77 -9.04 6.24
C ASN A 12 -22.69 -8.55 7.68
N LYS A 13 -23.60 -9.01 8.55
CA LYS A 13 -23.64 -8.63 9.97
C LYS A 13 -22.38 -9.01 10.73
N GLU A 14 -21.64 -10.02 10.26
CA GLU A 14 -20.41 -10.47 10.90
C GLU A 14 -19.31 -9.38 10.95
N VAL A 15 -19.41 -8.37 10.09
CA VAL A 15 -18.52 -7.20 10.08
C VAL A 15 -18.61 -6.39 11.38
N LEU A 16 -19.77 -6.41 12.05
CA LEU A 16 -19.96 -5.70 13.32
C LEU A 16 -19.29 -6.44 14.50
N ASP A 17 -19.13 -7.76 14.40
CA ASP A 17 -18.56 -8.58 15.47
C ASP A 17 -17.02 -8.49 15.52
N GLY A 18 -16.37 -8.21 14.39
CA GLY A 18 -14.93 -8.02 14.34
C GLY A 18 -14.32 -8.06 12.93
N PRO A 19 -12.99 -7.87 12.83
CA PRO A 19 -12.30 -7.72 11.55
C PRO A 19 -12.26 -9.04 10.77
N GLN A 20 -12.40 -8.98 9.45
CA GLN A 20 -12.27 -10.13 8.54
C GLN A 20 -10.91 -10.82 8.69
N THR A 21 -9.84 -10.03 8.84
CA THR A 21 -8.46 -10.54 8.95
C THR A 21 -8.24 -11.44 10.17
N THR A 22 -9.02 -11.28 11.24
CA THR A 22 -8.92 -12.15 12.42
C THR A 22 -9.35 -13.59 12.11
N ARG A 23 -10.21 -13.78 11.10
CA ARG A 23 -10.73 -15.09 10.69
C ARG A 23 -9.90 -15.74 9.59
N THR A 24 -9.00 -14.98 8.96
CA THR A 24 -8.10 -15.50 7.92
C THR A 24 -6.79 -15.98 8.53
N ALA A 25 -6.74 -17.27 8.89
CA ALA A 25 -5.60 -17.87 9.58
C ALA A 25 -4.25 -17.73 8.84
N GLN A 26 -4.28 -17.65 7.50
CA GLN A 26 -3.07 -17.46 6.70
C GLN A 26 -2.46 -16.07 6.87
N ILE A 27 -3.28 -15.02 6.91
CA ILE A 27 -2.83 -13.62 7.06
C ILE A 27 -2.05 -13.41 8.35
N GLN A 28 -2.46 -14.06 9.44
CA GLN A 28 -1.78 -13.96 10.74
C GLN A 28 -0.35 -14.54 10.73
N ARG A 29 0.04 -15.28 9.69
CA ARG A 29 1.37 -15.90 9.56
C ARG A 29 2.27 -15.18 8.55
N HIS A 30 1.79 -14.13 7.88
CA HIS A 30 2.56 -13.37 6.90
C HIS A 30 3.41 -12.28 7.56
N TRP A 31 4.66 -12.63 7.88
CA TRP A 31 5.70 -11.70 8.29
C TRP A 31 6.22 -10.91 7.07
N PRO A 32 6.64 -9.65 7.26
CA PRO A 32 7.33 -8.91 6.19
C PRO A 32 8.58 -9.67 5.75
N GLU A 33 8.73 -9.88 4.46
CA GLU A 33 10.00 -10.27 3.87
C GLU A 33 10.80 -9.02 3.47
N HIS A 34 12.05 -9.23 3.06
CA HIS A 34 12.91 -8.12 2.58
C HIS A 34 13.52 -8.46 1.21
N PRO A 35 12.73 -8.45 0.12
CA PRO A 35 13.18 -8.83 -1.22
C PRO A 35 14.33 -7.96 -1.75
N SER A 36 14.50 -6.75 -1.23
CA SER A 36 15.63 -5.87 -1.57
C SER A 36 17.00 -6.48 -1.19
N ARG A 37 17.05 -7.40 -0.20
CA ARG A 37 18.26 -8.15 0.16
C ARG A 37 18.55 -9.17 -0.94
N GLY A 38 19.66 -8.96 -1.65
CA GLY A 38 20.00 -9.76 -2.82
C GLY A 38 19.12 -9.50 -4.04
N LEU A 39 18.49 -8.32 -4.14
CA LEU A 39 17.85 -7.88 -5.38
C LEU A 39 18.90 -7.67 -6.47
N ASP A 40 18.64 -8.22 -7.65
CA ASP A 40 19.46 -8.09 -8.85
C ASP A 40 18.58 -7.93 -10.10
N ILE A 41 19.22 -7.70 -11.26
CA ILE A 41 18.53 -7.48 -12.54
C ILE A 41 17.75 -8.71 -13.03
N ARG A 42 18.02 -9.90 -12.49
CA ARG A 42 17.34 -11.16 -12.87
C ARG A 42 16.17 -11.49 -11.94
N ARG A 43 16.22 -11.06 -10.68
CA ARG A 43 15.21 -11.29 -9.65
C ARG A 43 14.09 -10.28 -9.72
N LEU A 44 14.39 -9.01 -10.01
CA LEU A 44 13.37 -7.97 -10.10
C LEU A 44 12.26 -8.31 -11.13
N PRO A 45 12.55 -8.68 -12.39
CA PRO A 45 11.50 -9.06 -13.35
C PRO A 45 10.60 -10.17 -12.83
N ARG A 46 11.16 -11.18 -12.14
CA ARG A 46 10.36 -12.29 -11.60
C ARG A 46 9.35 -11.85 -10.54
N ILE A 47 9.75 -10.94 -9.64
CA ILE A 47 8.82 -10.36 -8.65
C ILE A 47 7.72 -9.58 -9.36
N LEU A 48 8.09 -8.78 -10.36
CA LEU A 48 7.17 -7.94 -11.12
C LEU A 48 6.19 -8.76 -11.97
N GLU A 49 6.63 -9.88 -12.56
CA GLU A 49 5.81 -10.83 -13.33
C GLU A 49 4.91 -11.70 -12.44
N ALA A 50 5.30 -11.97 -11.20
CA ALA A 50 4.45 -12.65 -10.22
C ALA A 50 3.27 -11.74 -9.82
N ALA A 51 3.55 -10.46 -9.58
CA ALA A 51 2.54 -9.46 -9.27
C ALA A 51 1.54 -9.25 -10.43
N GLU A 52 2.00 -9.31 -11.68
CA GLU A 52 1.12 -9.28 -12.86
C GLU A 52 0.15 -10.47 -12.94
N ARG A 53 0.48 -11.57 -12.27
CA ARG A 53 -0.37 -12.77 -12.15
C ARG A 53 -1.21 -12.78 -10.88
N GLY A 54 -1.20 -11.69 -10.10
CA GLY A 54 -2.01 -11.54 -8.89
C GLY A 54 -1.27 -11.76 -7.57
N ASP A 55 -0.06 -12.33 -7.59
CA ASP A 55 0.77 -12.50 -6.39
C ASP A 55 1.63 -11.26 -6.14
N ILE A 56 1.06 -10.32 -5.39
CA ILE A 56 1.68 -9.02 -5.12
C ILE A 56 2.51 -8.99 -3.84
N ALA A 57 2.58 -10.07 -3.05
CA ALA A 57 3.16 -10.02 -1.71
C ALA A 57 4.64 -9.61 -1.72
N ALA A 58 5.45 -10.29 -2.55
CA ALA A 58 6.88 -9.96 -2.71
C ALA A 58 7.08 -8.57 -3.35
N GLN A 59 6.15 -8.12 -4.19
CA GLN A 59 6.21 -6.77 -4.75
C GLN A 59 5.93 -5.72 -3.66
N ALA A 60 4.90 -5.94 -2.83
CA ALA A 60 4.53 -5.04 -1.74
C ALA A 60 5.68 -4.89 -0.74
N ASP A 61 6.28 -5.99 -0.29
CA ASP A 61 7.42 -5.93 0.63
C ASP A 61 8.66 -5.29 -0.01
N LEU A 62 8.88 -5.48 -1.32
CA LEU A 62 9.95 -4.76 -2.03
C LEU A 62 9.69 -3.24 -2.06
N PHE A 63 8.44 -2.82 -2.23
CA PHE A 63 8.08 -1.40 -2.21
C PHE A 63 8.27 -0.78 -0.83
N GLU A 64 7.92 -1.49 0.24
CA GLU A 64 8.20 -1.07 1.62
C GLU A 64 9.72 -0.93 1.86
N ASP A 65 10.50 -1.94 1.45
CA ASP A 65 11.97 -1.88 1.50
C ASP A 65 12.54 -0.67 0.74
N MET A 66 11.91 -0.25 -0.36
CA MET A 66 12.34 0.91 -1.14
C MET A 66 12.10 2.22 -0.39
N ILE A 67 10.93 2.37 0.24
CA ILE A 67 10.58 3.55 1.04
C ILE A 67 11.54 3.68 2.23
N GLU A 68 11.82 2.56 2.91
CA GLU A 68 12.69 2.54 4.08
C GLU A 68 14.15 2.91 3.72
N LYS A 69 14.62 2.51 2.54
CA LYS A 69 16.06 2.59 2.17
C LYS A 69 16.43 3.76 1.25
N ASP A 70 15.49 4.29 0.46
CA ASP A 70 15.76 5.42 -0.45
C ASP A 70 15.10 6.70 0.07
N GLY A 71 15.91 7.55 0.71
CA GLY A 71 15.44 8.82 1.27
C GLY A 71 14.87 9.79 0.24
N HIS A 72 15.21 9.66 -1.05
CA HIS A 72 14.59 10.47 -2.10
C HIS A 72 13.17 9.97 -2.40
N ILE A 73 12.96 8.66 -2.50
CA ILE A 73 11.62 8.08 -2.65
C ILE A 73 10.76 8.48 -1.45
N PHE A 74 11.25 8.32 -0.22
CA PHE A 74 10.54 8.73 0.99
C PHE A 74 10.14 10.21 0.96
N SER A 75 11.09 11.11 0.66
CA SER A 75 10.83 12.56 0.63
C SER A 75 9.75 12.94 -0.38
N GLU A 76 9.82 12.41 -1.60
CA GLU A 76 8.84 12.73 -2.65
C GLU A 76 7.45 12.14 -2.36
N MET A 77 7.38 10.95 -1.77
CA MET A 77 6.09 10.35 -1.37
C MET A 77 5.48 11.07 -0.17
N ALA A 78 6.28 11.43 0.83
CA ALA A 78 5.82 12.20 1.98
C ALA A 78 5.27 13.57 1.57
N LYS A 79 5.92 14.28 0.63
CA LYS A 79 5.39 15.54 0.08
C LYS A 79 4.01 15.37 -0.55
N ARG A 80 3.82 14.30 -1.34
CA ARG A 80 2.53 14.00 -1.99
C ARG A 80 1.43 13.71 -0.97
N LYS A 81 1.72 12.88 0.04
CA LYS A 81 0.75 12.57 1.11
C LYS A 81 0.39 13.83 1.91
N ASN A 82 1.40 14.59 2.33
CA ASN A 82 1.21 15.78 3.17
C ASN A 82 0.53 16.94 2.44
N ALA A 83 0.60 17.00 1.11
CA ALA A 83 -0.13 18.00 0.33
C ALA A 83 -1.65 17.90 0.54
N LEU A 84 -2.17 16.72 0.90
CA LEU A 84 -3.60 16.51 1.18
C LEU A 84 -4.05 17.19 2.48
N LEU A 85 -3.16 17.40 3.44
CA LEU A 85 -3.50 18.05 4.72
C LEU A 85 -3.78 19.55 4.55
N GLY A 86 -3.31 20.16 3.46
CA GLY A 86 -3.54 21.56 3.15
C GLY A 86 -4.83 21.82 2.37
N LEU A 87 -5.61 20.78 2.07
CA LEU A 87 -6.85 20.91 1.29
C LEU A 87 -8.06 21.00 2.22
N ASP A 88 -8.85 22.04 2.04
CA ASP A 88 -10.18 22.12 2.62
C ASP A 88 -11.11 21.15 1.87
N TRP A 89 -11.95 20.44 2.62
CA TRP A 89 -12.97 19.57 2.05
C TRP A 89 -14.35 19.97 2.58
N SER A 90 -15.37 19.81 1.74
CA SER A 90 -16.77 19.99 2.09
C SER A 90 -17.63 18.92 1.41
N ILE A 91 -18.80 18.64 1.99
CA ILE A 91 -19.78 17.72 1.41
C ILE A 91 -20.89 18.56 0.82
N GLU A 92 -20.87 18.69 -0.50
CA GLU A 92 -21.84 19.50 -1.22
C GLU A 92 -23.07 18.68 -1.61
N PRO A 93 -24.29 19.21 -1.41
CA PRO A 93 -25.49 18.58 -1.93
C PRO A 93 -25.52 18.64 -3.47
N PRO A 94 -26.33 17.79 -4.13
CA PRO A 94 -26.45 17.82 -5.58
C PRO A 94 -27.01 19.15 -6.10
N VAL A 95 -26.73 19.46 -7.37
CA VAL A 95 -27.27 20.66 -8.03
C VAL A 95 -28.81 20.60 -8.03
N ASN A 96 -29.47 21.67 -7.57
CA ASN A 96 -30.92 21.75 -7.35
C ASN A 96 -31.47 20.78 -6.28
N ALA A 97 -30.69 20.55 -5.21
CA ALA A 97 -31.11 19.71 -4.09
C ALA A 97 -32.43 20.16 -3.43
N SER A 98 -33.27 19.17 -3.16
CA SER A 98 -34.41 19.25 -2.25
C SER A 98 -33.97 19.60 -0.83
N GLU A 99 -34.90 20.05 0.02
CA GLU A 99 -34.60 20.30 1.43
C GLU A 99 -34.11 19.04 2.16
N ALA A 100 -34.64 17.86 1.79
CA ALA A 100 -34.20 16.58 2.33
C ALA A 100 -32.73 16.29 2.00
N GLU A 101 -32.31 16.48 0.74
CA GLU A 101 -30.92 16.26 0.32
C GLU A 101 -29.95 17.25 0.99
N LYS A 102 -30.37 18.50 1.19
CA LYS A 102 -29.58 19.49 1.95
C LYS A 102 -29.42 19.08 3.41
N SER A 103 -30.49 18.61 4.03
CA SER A 103 -30.45 18.08 5.40
C SER A 103 -29.53 16.86 5.50
N GLN A 104 -29.57 15.97 4.51
CA GLN A 104 -28.69 14.79 4.46
C GLN A 104 -27.22 15.19 4.32
N ALA A 105 -26.89 16.14 3.46
CA ALA A 105 -25.51 16.63 3.33
C ALA A 105 -24.97 17.23 4.65
N ALA A 106 -25.81 18.00 5.37
CA ALA A 106 -25.45 18.52 6.68
C ALA A 106 -25.22 17.40 7.71
N MET A 107 -26.09 16.39 7.75
CA MET A 107 -25.93 15.24 8.65
C MET A 107 -24.65 14.45 8.35
N VAL A 108 -24.35 14.17 7.08
CA VAL A 108 -23.11 13.46 6.70
C VAL A 108 -21.88 14.29 7.03
N THR A 109 -21.97 15.62 6.91
CA THR A 109 -20.88 16.52 7.34
C THR A 109 -20.61 16.37 8.83
N GLU A 110 -21.66 16.37 9.66
CA GLU A 110 -21.52 16.15 11.11
C GLU A 110 -20.90 14.79 11.42
N TRP A 111 -21.35 13.73 10.75
CA TRP A 111 -20.80 12.37 10.92
C TRP A 111 -19.33 12.28 10.55
N MET A 112 -18.94 12.87 9.42
CA MET A 112 -17.54 12.86 8.97
C MET A 112 -16.63 13.66 9.90
N LEU A 113 -17.12 14.76 10.48
CA LEU A 113 -16.41 15.50 11.52
C LEU A 113 -16.33 14.74 12.86
N GLY A 114 -17.27 13.83 13.11
CA GLY A 114 -17.30 12.96 14.29
C GLY A 114 -16.35 11.76 14.20
N ILE A 115 -15.88 11.38 12.99
CA ILE A 115 -14.93 10.26 12.82
C ILE A 115 -13.58 10.64 13.44
N PRO A 116 -13.07 9.86 14.41
CA PRO A 116 -11.74 10.07 14.96
C PRO A 116 -10.67 9.95 13.87
N ASP A 117 -9.67 10.84 13.91
CA ASP A 117 -8.47 10.77 13.06
C ASP A 117 -8.73 10.68 11.55
N ILE A 118 -9.77 11.36 11.04
CA ILE A 118 -10.10 11.39 9.60
C ILE A 118 -8.91 11.80 8.71
N HIS A 119 -8.03 12.67 9.22
CA HIS A 119 -6.80 13.04 8.50
C HIS A 119 -5.87 11.83 8.30
N ASP A 120 -5.71 10.98 9.31
CA ASP A 120 -4.91 9.76 9.20
C ASP A 120 -5.55 8.77 8.23
N LEU A 121 -6.88 8.67 8.20
CA LEU A 121 -7.61 7.87 7.21
C LEU A 121 -7.30 8.33 5.78
N ILE A 122 -7.33 9.64 5.54
CA ILE A 122 -7.01 10.23 4.22
C ILE A 122 -5.54 9.99 3.85
N LEU A 123 -4.63 10.20 4.80
CA LEU A 123 -3.20 9.96 4.59
C LEU A 123 -2.91 8.48 4.32
N ASN A 124 -3.55 7.56 5.03
CA ASN A 124 -3.42 6.11 4.80
C ASN A 124 -4.00 5.72 3.44
N ALA A 125 -5.09 6.35 2.99
CA ALA A 125 -5.62 6.14 1.64
C ALA A 125 -4.59 6.56 0.57
N ALA A 126 -3.81 7.61 0.84
CA ALA A 126 -2.79 8.10 -0.08
C ALA A 126 -1.60 7.15 -0.31
N ASP A 127 -1.44 6.08 0.48
CA ASP A 127 -0.47 5.00 0.17
C ASP A 127 -0.77 4.30 -1.16
N ALA A 128 -2.02 4.40 -1.64
CA ALA A 128 -2.41 3.94 -2.97
C ALA A 128 -1.60 4.60 -4.09
N ILE A 129 -1.09 5.83 -3.89
CA ILE A 129 -0.25 6.51 -4.90
C ILE A 129 1.03 5.70 -5.17
N GLY A 130 1.60 5.10 -4.12
CA GLY A 130 2.81 4.28 -4.22
C GLY A 130 2.53 2.86 -4.68
N HIS A 131 1.62 2.17 -4.00
CA HIS A 131 1.35 0.74 -4.18
C HIS A 131 0.30 0.43 -5.27
N GLY A 132 -0.47 1.41 -5.72
CA GLY A 132 -1.60 1.24 -6.65
C GLY A 132 -2.95 1.08 -5.94
N PHE A 133 -2.94 0.67 -4.67
CA PHE A 133 -4.13 0.63 -3.81
C PHE A 133 -3.75 0.85 -2.34
N SER A 134 -4.74 1.13 -1.51
CA SER A 134 -4.65 1.14 -0.05
C SER A 134 -5.93 0.51 0.50
N ALA A 135 -5.79 -0.37 1.49
CA ALA A 135 -6.90 -1.10 2.08
C ALA A 135 -6.86 -0.93 3.60
N GLN A 136 -7.85 -0.20 4.11
CA GLN A 136 -8.00 0.07 5.53
C GLN A 136 -9.17 -0.75 6.05
N GLU A 137 -8.91 -1.58 7.06
CA GLU A 137 -9.94 -2.42 7.69
C GLU A 137 -10.65 -1.63 8.79
N ILE A 138 -11.96 -1.67 8.79
CA ILE A 138 -12.78 -1.12 9.87
C ILE A 138 -12.83 -2.18 10.97
N GLU A 139 -12.06 -1.97 12.05
CA GLU A 139 -11.98 -2.93 13.16
C GLU A 139 -13.16 -2.83 14.11
N LYS A 140 -13.73 -1.63 14.26
CA LYS A 140 -14.84 -1.40 15.18
C LYS A 140 -15.82 -0.38 14.62
N TRP A 141 -17.08 -0.81 14.61
CA TRP A 141 -18.25 0.03 14.43
C TRP A 141 -18.82 0.41 15.79
N ASP A 142 -19.27 1.65 15.94
CA ASP A 142 -20.02 2.08 17.11
C ASP A 142 -21.38 2.61 16.70
N ASN A 143 -22.36 2.48 17.59
CA ASN A 143 -23.70 2.96 17.37
C ASN A 143 -23.93 4.22 18.23
N GLU A 144 -23.93 5.37 17.57
CA GLU A 144 -24.27 6.64 18.19
C GLU A 144 -25.74 6.96 17.91
N GLY A 145 -26.61 6.52 18.81
CA GLY A 145 -28.06 6.72 18.74
C GLY A 145 -28.73 5.77 17.73
N ASP A 146 -28.80 6.20 16.46
CA ASP A 146 -29.39 5.43 15.35
C ASP A 146 -28.46 5.40 14.11
N VAL A 147 -27.20 5.81 14.29
CA VAL A 147 -26.19 5.90 13.22
C VAL A 147 -25.00 5.03 13.59
N TRP A 148 -24.60 4.16 12.67
CA TRP A 148 -23.38 3.37 12.80
C TRP A 148 -22.21 4.14 12.19
N LEU A 149 -21.20 4.44 13.00
CA LEU A 149 -19.98 5.14 12.57
C LEU A 149 -18.75 4.26 12.78
N PRO A 150 -17.76 4.30 11.86
CA PRO A 150 -16.49 3.62 12.06
C PRO A 150 -15.66 4.43 13.06
N ILE A 151 -15.38 3.86 14.24
CA ILE A 151 -14.58 4.52 15.27
C ILE A 151 -13.13 4.08 15.30
N LYS A 152 -12.82 2.96 14.63
CA LYS A 152 -11.45 2.45 14.52
C LYS A 152 -11.21 1.84 13.16
N THR A 153 -10.30 2.44 12.42
CA THR A 153 -9.86 1.99 11.11
C THR A 153 -8.35 1.81 11.10
N VAL A 154 -7.87 0.71 10.52
CA VAL A 154 -6.44 0.39 10.51
C VAL A 154 -6.00 0.05 9.09
N LEU A 155 -4.98 0.75 8.59
CA LEU A 155 -4.31 0.39 7.35
C LEU A 155 -3.68 -1.00 7.48
N ARG A 156 -4.03 -1.90 6.56
CA ARG A 156 -3.44 -3.24 6.53
C ARG A 156 -2.27 -3.30 5.55
N PRO A 157 -1.23 -4.10 5.87
CA PRO A 157 -0.09 -4.26 4.97
C PRO A 157 -0.53 -4.76 3.58
N HIS A 158 -0.01 -4.15 2.51
CA HIS A 158 -0.36 -4.53 1.14
C HIS A 158 -0.03 -5.98 0.79
N ARG A 159 0.96 -6.58 1.46
CA ARG A 159 1.31 -8.00 1.30
C ARG A 159 0.21 -8.98 1.70
N TRP A 160 -0.80 -8.53 2.45
CA TRP A 160 -1.95 -9.37 2.86
C TRP A 160 -2.98 -9.53 1.75
N PHE A 161 -2.80 -8.83 0.63
CA PHE A 161 -3.74 -8.82 -0.47
C PHE A 161 -3.14 -9.50 -1.71
N CYS A 162 -4.03 -9.89 -2.60
CA CYS A 162 -3.75 -10.37 -3.94
C CYS A 162 -4.71 -9.66 -4.92
N THR A 163 -4.40 -9.74 -6.21
CA THR A 163 -5.34 -9.30 -7.25
C THR A 163 -5.75 -10.48 -8.11
N ASN A 164 -6.89 -10.37 -8.79
CA ASN A 164 -7.35 -11.39 -9.73
C ASN A 164 -7.45 -10.85 -11.16
N PRO A 165 -6.33 -10.73 -11.88
CA PRO A 165 -6.31 -10.13 -13.21
C PRO A 165 -7.06 -10.97 -14.28
N GLU A 166 -7.34 -12.25 -14.02
CA GLU A 166 -8.07 -13.12 -14.97
C GLU A 166 -9.58 -12.88 -14.96
N ILE A 167 -10.14 -12.33 -13.87
CA ILE A 167 -11.58 -12.15 -13.68
C ILE A 167 -11.97 -10.68 -13.72
N ASP A 168 -11.51 -9.89 -12.75
CA ASP A 168 -12.02 -8.53 -12.51
C ASP A 168 -10.97 -7.54 -11.96
N ASP A 169 -9.70 -7.94 -11.89
CA ASP A 169 -8.57 -7.17 -11.31
C ASP A 169 -8.91 -6.46 -9.99
N THR A 170 -9.69 -7.13 -9.14
CA THR A 170 -10.10 -6.60 -7.84
C THR A 170 -9.08 -6.91 -6.74
N VAL A 171 -8.98 -6.01 -5.75
CA VAL A 171 -8.21 -6.27 -4.52
C VAL A 171 -8.95 -7.30 -3.67
N ARG A 172 -8.26 -8.38 -3.32
CA ARG A 172 -8.78 -9.50 -2.54
C ARG A 172 -7.80 -9.85 -1.41
N LEU A 173 -8.28 -10.50 -0.35
CA LEU A 173 -7.42 -10.98 0.72
C LEU A 173 -6.73 -12.27 0.29
N ALA A 174 -5.42 -12.35 0.53
CA ALA A 174 -4.65 -13.57 0.33
C ALA A 174 -4.98 -14.55 1.47
N ASP A 175 -6.01 -15.37 1.28
CA ASP A 175 -6.46 -16.40 2.24
C ASP A 175 -5.86 -17.79 1.97
N GLY A 176 -5.05 -17.90 0.92
CA GLY A 176 -4.44 -19.14 0.43
C GLY A 176 -5.21 -19.87 -0.65
N THR A 177 -6.40 -19.38 -1.01
CA THR A 177 -7.10 -19.84 -2.20
C THR A 177 -6.50 -19.20 -3.45
N MET A 178 -6.71 -19.82 -4.61
CA MET A 178 -6.14 -19.35 -5.89
C MET A 178 -6.59 -17.94 -6.27
N ASN A 179 -7.82 -17.57 -5.91
CA ASN A 179 -8.42 -16.30 -6.28
C ASN A 179 -8.43 -15.27 -5.14
N GLY A 180 -8.02 -15.66 -3.94
CA GLY A 180 -8.21 -14.87 -2.72
C GLY A 180 -9.67 -14.74 -2.28
N ALA A 181 -9.86 -14.30 -1.03
CA ALA A 181 -11.16 -14.01 -0.47
C ALA A 181 -11.62 -12.60 -0.83
N GLU A 182 -12.89 -12.46 -1.19
CA GLU A 182 -13.50 -11.14 -1.37
C GLU A 182 -13.54 -10.36 -0.06
N LEU A 183 -13.32 -9.05 -0.18
CA LEU A 183 -13.43 -8.13 0.94
C LEU A 183 -14.89 -8.02 1.37
N TRP A 184 -15.14 -8.14 2.67
CA TRP A 184 -16.49 -7.99 3.20
C TRP A 184 -17.04 -6.59 2.92
N PRO A 185 -18.25 -6.48 2.35
CA PRO A 185 -18.94 -5.20 2.22
C PRO A 185 -19.03 -4.52 3.59
N PHE A 186 -18.75 -3.21 3.65
CA PHE A 186 -18.68 -2.42 4.89
C PHE A 186 -17.59 -2.83 5.91
N GLY A 187 -16.72 -3.79 5.60
CA GLY A 187 -15.56 -4.12 6.44
C GLY A 187 -14.30 -3.33 6.07
N TRP A 188 -14.29 -2.72 4.88
CA TRP A 188 -13.07 -2.19 4.27
C TRP A 188 -13.31 -0.84 3.60
N LEU A 189 -12.31 0.03 3.73
CA LEU A 189 -12.16 1.25 2.94
C LEU A 189 -11.00 1.03 1.99
N VAL A 190 -11.33 0.79 0.72
CA VAL A 190 -10.34 0.51 -0.33
C VAL A 190 -10.26 1.70 -1.27
N HIS A 191 -9.07 2.27 -1.39
CA HIS A 191 -8.77 3.29 -2.37
C HIS A 191 -7.81 2.72 -3.41
N ALA A 192 -8.25 2.59 -4.66
CA ALA A 192 -7.38 2.26 -5.78
C ALA A 192 -6.98 3.55 -6.50
N HIS A 193 -5.68 3.69 -6.77
CA HIS A 193 -5.13 4.87 -7.43
C HIS A 193 -4.36 4.49 -8.69
N ASN A 194 -4.74 5.10 -9.80
CA ASN A 194 -4.18 4.83 -11.10
C ASN A 194 -3.10 5.86 -11.46
N ALA A 195 -1.93 5.77 -10.83
CA ALA A 195 -0.81 6.68 -11.15
C ALA A 195 -0.19 6.36 -12.52
N LYS A 196 -0.26 5.09 -12.93
CA LYS A 196 0.12 4.61 -14.26
C LYS A 196 -0.97 3.67 -14.76
N SER A 197 -1.52 3.93 -15.95
CA SER A 197 -2.49 3.04 -16.58
C SER A 197 -2.03 1.57 -16.60
N GLY A 198 -2.89 0.67 -16.14
CA GLY A 198 -2.66 -0.76 -16.09
C GLY A 198 -3.52 -1.43 -15.01
N TYR A 199 -3.25 -2.70 -14.75
CA TYR A 199 -3.82 -3.44 -13.63
C TYR A 199 -3.34 -2.88 -12.28
N ILE A 200 -4.06 -3.15 -11.19
CA ILE A 200 -3.75 -2.64 -9.85
C ILE A 200 -2.29 -2.88 -9.47
N ALA A 201 -1.77 -4.09 -9.74
CA ALA A 201 -0.39 -4.46 -9.47
C ALA A 201 0.66 -3.61 -10.23
N GLN A 202 0.28 -2.98 -11.33
CA GLN A 202 1.13 -2.12 -12.16
C GLN A 202 0.86 -0.62 -11.95
N ALA A 203 -0.23 -0.27 -11.27
CA ALA A 203 -0.77 1.09 -11.26
C ALA A 203 -0.02 2.06 -10.34
N GLY A 204 0.65 1.54 -9.32
CA GLY A 204 1.41 2.33 -8.34
C GLY A 204 2.72 2.91 -8.87
N LEU A 205 3.12 4.07 -8.37
CA LEU A 205 4.37 4.74 -8.77
C LEU A 205 5.62 3.90 -8.49
N TYR A 206 5.61 3.06 -7.44
CA TYR A 206 6.77 2.23 -7.10
C TYR A 206 7.12 1.23 -8.22
N ARG A 207 6.15 0.86 -9.06
CA ARG A 207 6.37 0.03 -10.24
C ARG A 207 7.41 0.62 -11.20
N VAL A 208 7.47 1.95 -11.30
CA VAL A 208 8.46 2.66 -12.14
C VAL A 208 9.72 2.96 -11.34
N LEU A 209 9.57 3.34 -10.05
CA LEU A 209 10.69 3.74 -9.19
C LEU A 209 11.63 2.58 -8.79
N VAL A 210 11.18 1.34 -8.90
CA VAL A 210 11.99 0.16 -8.55
C VAL A 210 13.24 0.02 -9.43
N TRP A 211 13.18 0.44 -10.70
CA TRP A 211 14.31 0.39 -11.62
C TRP A 211 15.44 1.36 -11.25
N PRO A 212 15.20 2.67 -11.10
CA PRO A 212 16.25 3.59 -10.63
C PRO A 212 16.74 3.23 -9.22
N TYR A 213 15.86 2.74 -8.33
CA TYR A 213 16.27 2.21 -7.03
C TYR A 213 17.28 1.06 -7.16
N LEU A 214 16.99 0.08 -8.03
CA LEU A 214 17.89 -1.04 -8.29
C LEU A 214 19.25 -0.56 -8.80
N PHE A 215 19.27 0.36 -9.77
CA PHE A 215 20.53 0.85 -10.35
C PHE A 215 21.37 1.64 -9.34
N LYS A 216 20.75 2.51 -8.52
CA LYS A 216 21.44 3.21 -7.43
C LYS A 216 22.11 2.23 -6.46
N ASN A 217 21.39 1.19 -6.05
CA ASN A 217 21.88 0.22 -5.06
C ASN A 217 22.88 -0.79 -5.64
N PHE A 218 22.83 -1.06 -6.94
CA PHE A 218 23.81 -1.91 -7.62
C PHE A 218 25.20 -1.24 -7.63
N SER A 219 25.27 0.05 -7.99
CA SER A 219 26.53 0.79 -8.01
C SER A 219 27.19 0.92 -6.62
N LEU A 220 26.39 0.94 -5.54
CA LEU A 220 26.91 1.00 -4.17
C LEU A 220 27.51 -0.33 -3.68
N ARG A 221 27.07 -1.47 -4.22
CA ARG A 221 27.61 -2.79 -3.86
C ARG A 221 28.94 -3.13 -4.53
N ASP A 222 29.27 -2.52 -5.67
CA ASP A 222 30.54 -2.73 -6.38
C ASP A 222 31.68 -1.81 -5.88
N LEU A 223 31.36 -0.77 -5.11
CA LEU A 223 32.33 0.15 -4.51
C LEU A 223 33.30 -0.50 -3.48
N PRO A 224 32.95 -1.50 -2.66
CA PRO A 224 33.88 -2.05 -1.66
C PRO A 224 35.07 -2.82 -2.26
N SER A 225 34.93 -3.42 -3.44
CA SER A 225 36.01 -4.20 -4.06
C SER A 225 37.08 -3.36 -4.73
N SER A 226 36.73 -2.14 -5.19
CA SER A 226 37.66 -1.22 -5.86
C SER A 226 38.42 -0.31 -4.89
N TRP A 227 37.96 -0.17 -3.64
CA TRP A 227 38.65 0.56 -2.56
C TRP A 227 39.60 -0.31 -1.72
N ARG A 228 39.99 -1.50 -2.20
CA ARG A 228 41.24 -2.10 -1.73
C ARG A 228 42.38 -1.21 -2.22
N PHE A 229 42.73 -0.20 -1.40
CA PHE A 229 44.03 0.43 -1.43
C PHE A 229 45.05 -0.69 -1.55
N THR A 230 45.72 -0.75 -2.70
CA THR A 230 46.92 -1.53 -2.88
C THR A 230 47.86 -1.12 -1.77
N ASP A 231 48.06 -2.02 -0.80
CA ASP A 231 49.03 -1.88 0.26
C ASP A 231 50.39 -1.69 -0.42
N CYS A 232 50.90 -0.46 -0.38
CA CYS A 232 52.18 -0.08 -0.93
C CYS A 232 53.28 -0.63 0.01
N ARG A 233 53.49 -1.95 -0.05
CA ARG A 233 54.47 -2.67 0.77
C ARG A 233 55.24 -3.74 -0.01
N GLN A 234 55.74 -3.38 -1.19
CA GLN A 234 56.88 -4.09 -1.78
C GLN A 234 57.80 -3.12 -2.53
N ASN A 235 58.70 -2.47 -1.80
CA ASN A 235 60.05 -2.20 -2.30
C ASN A 235 60.99 -1.83 -1.15
N ARG A 236 61.45 -2.85 -0.42
CA ARG A 236 62.68 -2.79 0.35
C ARG A 236 63.46 -4.07 0.04
N HIS A 237 64.72 -3.88 -0.33
CA HIS A 237 65.76 -4.88 -0.67
C HIS A 237 65.87 -5.28 -2.14
N VAL A 238 66.70 -4.54 -2.90
CA VAL A 238 67.87 -5.13 -3.56
C VAL A 238 69.02 -4.10 -3.49
N HIS A 239 70.03 -4.40 -2.67
CA HIS A 239 71.38 -3.88 -2.87
C HIS A 239 72.03 -4.74 -3.96
N GLY A 240 72.42 -4.12 -5.08
CA GLY A 240 73.24 -4.72 -6.12
C GLY A 240 74.01 -3.60 -6.82
N LYS A 241 75.34 -3.65 -6.70
CA LYS A 241 76.31 -2.62 -7.08
C LYS A 241 76.32 -2.32 -8.58
N CYS A 242 76.67 -1.08 -8.89
CA CYS A 242 77.18 -0.61 -10.17
C CYS A 242 78.39 -1.42 -10.63
N ASP A 243 78.37 -1.83 -11.89
CA ASP A 243 79.43 -1.68 -12.90
C ASP A 243 78.76 -1.52 -14.27
#